data_AF-A0AA97ACF9-F1
#
_entry.id   AF-A0AA97ACF9-F1
#
_cell.length_a   1.000
_cell.length_b   1.000
_cell.length_c   1.000
_cell.angle_alpha   90.00
_cell.angle_beta   90.00
_cell.angle_gamma   90.00
#
_symmetry.space_group_name_H-M   'P 1'
#
loop_
_entity.id
_entity.type
_entity.pdbx_description
1 polymer ?
#
loop_
_entity_poly.entity_id
_entity_poly.type
_entity_poly.pdbx_seq_one_letter_code
_entity_poly.pdbx_strand_id
1 'polypeptide(L)'
;MYQVIKLYGDYEPWWFLDGWEEDIVSKDVFSRYEDAYTAFQKEWVRLSEKFPKKQSKNGTLVAFWDESDQHWCEECDEYLQRYHSLMLVEAKENLPAGFVKSQTPPRLRTCRLKQDKCMNHEEKD
;
A
#
# COMPACT_ATOMS: atom_id res chain seq x y z
N MET A 1 -1.48 17.69 9.12
CA MET A 1 -0.87 16.63 9.97
C MET A 1 -0.11 15.69 9.04
N TYR A 2 0.90 14.96 9.51
CA TYR A 2 1.69 14.01 8.70
C TYR A 2 1.50 12.60 9.21
N GLN A 3 1.57 11.61 8.33
CA GLN A 3 1.37 10.21 8.68
C GLN A 3 2.48 9.34 8.09
N VAL A 4 2.98 8.42 8.91
CA VAL A 4 3.83 7.31 8.46
C VAL A 4 2.98 6.05 8.50
N ILE A 5 2.77 5.43 7.34
CA ILE A 5 1.88 4.28 7.17
C ILE A 5 2.71 3.08 6.74
N LYS A 6 2.49 1.94 7.39
CA LYS A 6 3.05 0.64 7.00
C LYS A 6 1.93 -0.24 6.47
N LEU A 7 2.14 -0.80 5.28
CA LEU A 7 1.22 -1.72 4.62
C LEU A 7 1.85 -3.10 4.47
N TYR A 8 1.01 -4.13 4.45
CA TYR A 8 1.38 -5.47 4.01
C TYR A 8 0.29 -6.03 3.10
N GLY A 9 0.59 -6.08 1.81
CA GLY A 9 -0.38 -6.39 0.77
C GLY A 9 0.29 -6.94 -0.48
N ASP A 10 -0.49 -7.17 -1.52
CA ASP A 10 -0.08 -7.68 -2.83
C ASP A 10 0.08 -6.58 -3.89
N TYR A 11 0.12 -5.32 -3.45
CA TYR A 11 0.33 -4.14 -4.30
C TYR A 11 1.42 -3.22 -3.77
N GLU A 12 2.11 -2.57 -4.69
CA GLU A 12 3.00 -1.47 -4.32
C GLU A 12 2.21 -0.21 -3.92
N PRO A 13 2.75 0.64 -3.03
CA PRO A 13 1.98 1.70 -2.35
C PRO A 13 1.59 2.87 -3.25
N TRP A 14 1.88 2.82 -4.56
CA TRP A 14 1.54 3.87 -5.52
C TRP A 14 0.39 3.51 -6.45
N TRP A 15 -0.14 2.29 -6.38
CA TRP A 15 -1.30 1.89 -7.17
C TRP A 15 -2.61 2.44 -6.58
N PHE A 16 -2.63 2.78 -5.27
CA PHE A 16 -3.75 3.42 -4.57
C PHE A 16 -5.13 2.83 -4.93
N LEU A 17 -5.20 1.50 -5.07
CA LEU A 17 -6.43 0.79 -5.46
C LEU A 17 -7.47 0.84 -4.34
N ASP A 18 -8.74 0.77 -4.71
CA ASP A 18 -9.87 0.81 -3.76
C ASP A 18 -9.71 -0.22 -2.65
N GLY A 19 -9.71 0.26 -1.39
CA GLY A 19 -9.62 -0.55 -0.18
C GLY A 19 -8.20 -0.81 0.33
N TRP A 20 -7.15 -0.21 -0.24
CA TRP A 20 -5.74 -0.46 0.16
C TRP A 20 -5.52 -0.25 1.67
N GLU A 21 -6.40 0.52 2.31
CA GLU A 21 -6.47 0.70 3.76
C GLU A 21 -6.58 -0.62 4.55
N GLU A 22 -7.17 -1.67 3.96
CA GLU A 22 -7.27 -3.01 4.56
C GLU A 22 -5.89 -3.68 4.76
N ASP A 23 -4.87 -3.20 4.05
CA ASP A 23 -3.49 -3.68 4.17
C ASP A 23 -2.69 -2.86 5.20
N ILE A 24 -3.28 -1.86 5.86
CA ILE A 24 -2.61 -1.07 6.90
C ILE A 24 -2.30 -1.96 8.10
N VAL A 25 -1.00 -2.13 8.34
CA VAL A 25 -0.47 -2.81 9.52
C VAL A 25 -0.26 -1.80 10.65
N SER A 26 0.17 -0.57 10.33
CA SER A 26 0.25 0.50 11.32
C SER A 26 0.18 1.89 10.70
N LYS A 27 -0.22 2.86 11.52
CA LYS A 27 -0.26 4.27 11.17
C LYS A 27 0.18 5.13 12.35
N ASP A 28 1.26 5.87 12.17
CA ASP A 28 1.77 6.83 13.14
C ASP A 28 1.46 8.25 12.64
N VAL A 29 0.98 9.13 13.52
CA VAL A 29 0.54 10.49 13.17
C VAL A 29 1.40 11.51 13.89
N PHE A 30 1.81 12.54 13.15
CA PHE A 30 2.72 13.58 13.62
C PHE A 30 2.16 14.97 13.29
N SER A 31 2.40 15.94 14.17
CA SER A 31 2.05 17.34 13.93
C SER A 31 3.07 18.03 13.02
N ARG A 32 4.34 17.65 13.14
CA ARG A 32 5.47 18.23 12.40
C ARG A 32 6.00 17.28 11.33
N TYR A 33 6.42 17.85 10.21
CA TYR A 33 6.98 17.07 9.11
C TYR A 33 8.30 16.40 9.53
N GLU A 34 9.14 17.11 10.28
CA GLU A 34 10.47 16.61 10.64
C GLU A 34 10.40 15.36 11.53
N ASP A 35 9.43 15.32 12.44
CA ASP A 35 9.20 14.16 13.32
C ASP A 35 8.72 12.95 12.50
N ALA A 36 7.80 13.17 11.56
CA ALA A 36 7.31 12.15 10.64
C ALA A 36 8.42 11.62 9.72
N TYR A 37 9.23 12.53 9.18
CA TYR A 37 10.36 12.18 8.31
C TYR A 37 11.41 11.37 9.05
N THR A 38 11.73 11.73 10.30
CA THR A 38 12.64 10.96 11.16
C THR A 38 12.11 9.55 11.41
N ALA A 39 10.82 9.42 11.73
CA ALA A 39 10.17 8.12 11.90
C ALA A 39 10.17 7.28 10.61
N PHE A 40 9.88 7.91 9.47
CA PHE A 40 9.94 7.28 8.15
C PHE A 40 11.35 6.77 7.83
N GLN A 41 12.39 7.58 8.03
CA GLN A 41 13.78 7.16 7.77
C GLN A 41 14.19 5.98 8.65
N LYS A 42 13.79 5.97 9.92
CA LYS A 42 14.06 4.86 10.83
C LYS A 42 13.43 3.55 10.33
N GLU A 43 12.17 3.59 9.90
CA GLU A 43 11.49 2.42 9.33
C GLU A 43 12.08 2.01 7.99
N TRP A 44 12.47 2.97 7.15
CA TRP A 44 13.14 2.71 5.88
C TRP A 44 14.41 1.88 6.07
N VAL A 45 15.27 2.27 7.02
CA VAL A 45 16.52 1.55 7.31
C VAL A 45 16.19 0.14 7.80
N ARG A 46 15.29 0.01 8.78
CA ARG A 46 14.88 -1.28 9.33
C ARG A 46 14.34 -2.24 8.25
N LEU A 47 13.51 -1.74 7.33
CA LEU A 47 12.96 -2.55 6.24
C LEU A 47 14.02 -2.84 5.17
N SER A 48 14.91 -1.89 4.87
CA SER A 48 16.03 -2.09 3.94
C SER A 48 17.02 -3.17 4.41
N GLU A 49 17.18 -3.35 5.71
CA GLU A 49 18.02 -4.41 6.29
C GLU A 49 17.32 -5.78 6.26
N LYS A 50 15.99 -5.78 6.32
CA LYS A 50 15.20 -7.01 6.39
C LYS A 50 14.92 -7.63 5.02
N PHE A 51 14.75 -6.82 3.97
CA PHE A 51 14.28 -7.28 2.67
C PHE A 51 15.34 -7.08 1.58
N PRO A 52 15.56 -8.09 0.72
CA PRO A 52 16.59 -8.02 -0.32
C PRO A 52 16.24 -7.06 -1.45
N LYS A 53 14.94 -6.82 -1.71
CA LYS A 53 14.47 -5.99 -2.80
C LYS A 53 13.67 -4.80 -2.28
N LYS A 54 13.79 -3.67 -2.99
CA LYS A 54 13.01 -2.48 -2.74
C LYS A 54 12.87 -1.60 -3.97
N GLN A 55 11.78 -0.84 -4.01
CA GLN A 55 11.56 0.20 -5.00
C GLN A 55 10.89 1.39 -4.32
N SER A 56 11.33 2.60 -4.68
CA SER A 56 10.79 3.84 -4.13
C SER A 56 10.26 4.74 -5.22
N LYS A 57 9.11 5.37 -4.96
CA LYS A 57 8.51 6.39 -5.81
C LYS A 57 8.41 7.70 -5.04
N ASN A 58 8.84 8.79 -5.68
CA ASN A 58 8.81 10.16 -5.13
C ASN A 58 9.49 10.34 -3.75
N GLY A 59 10.35 9.41 -3.34
CA GLY A 59 11.10 9.45 -2.08
C GLY A 59 10.29 9.17 -0.81
N THR A 60 8.96 9.13 -0.88
CA THR A 60 8.07 8.95 0.29
C THR A 60 7.16 7.73 0.21
N LEU A 61 7.17 7.01 -0.91
CA LEU A 61 6.43 5.76 -1.10
C LEU A 61 7.43 4.65 -1.43
N VAL A 62 7.37 3.54 -0.72
CA VAL A 62 8.40 2.49 -0.80
C VAL A 62 7.76 1.13 -0.67
N ALA A 63 8.10 0.22 -1.56
CA ALA A 63 7.81 -1.20 -1.42
C ALA A 63 9.11 -1.94 -1.11
N PHE A 64 9.05 -2.87 -0.16
CA PHE A 64 10.12 -3.80 0.20
C PHE A 64 9.60 -5.23 0.05
N TRP A 65 10.39 -6.15 -0.50
CA TRP A 65 9.94 -7.53 -0.66
C TRP A 65 11.09 -8.54 -0.75
N ASP A 66 10.73 -9.78 -0.50
CA ASP A 66 11.48 -10.99 -0.82
C ASP A 66 10.66 -11.75 -1.87
N GLU A 67 11.30 -12.27 -2.94
CA GLU A 67 10.58 -13.01 -3.98
C GLU A 67 9.96 -14.32 -3.49
N SER A 68 10.44 -14.83 -2.34
CA SER A 68 9.86 -15.99 -1.67
C SER A 68 8.60 -15.65 -0.87
N ASP A 69 8.36 -14.36 -0.56
CA ASP A 69 7.17 -13.91 0.16
C ASP A 69 6.00 -13.72 -0.82
N GLN A 70 5.26 -14.81 -1.02
CA GLN A 70 4.13 -14.87 -1.94
C GLN A 70 2.92 -15.56 -1.27
N HIS A 71 1.73 -15.33 -1.81
CA HIS A 71 0.53 -16.05 -1.41
C HIS A 71 -0.24 -16.59 -2.61
N TRP A 72 -0.85 -17.75 -2.44
CA TRP A 72 -1.79 -18.28 -3.42
C TRP A 72 -3.06 -17.43 -3.44
N CYS A 73 -3.47 -17.00 -4.61
CA CYS A 73 -4.71 -16.27 -4.81
C CYS A 73 -5.68 -17.08 -5.67
N GLU A 74 -6.75 -17.60 -5.06
CA GLU A 74 -7.74 -18.47 -5.73
C GLU A 74 -8.43 -17.79 -6.91
N GLU A 75 -8.70 -16.49 -6.81
CA GLU A 75 -9.35 -15.75 -7.89
C GLU A 75 -8.44 -15.52 -9.08
N CYS A 76 -7.15 -15.34 -8.84
CA CYS A 76 -6.16 -15.05 -9.86
C CYS A 76 -5.48 -16.35 -10.38
N ASP A 77 -5.67 -17.48 -9.67
CA ASP A 77 -5.11 -18.80 -9.96
C ASP A 77 -3.57 -18.76 -10.10
N GLU A 78 -2.93 -17.95 -9.27
CA GLU A 78 -1.50 -17.73 -9.29
C GLU A 78 -0.95 -17.33 -7.90
N TYR A 79 0.38 -17.42 -7.75
CA TYR A 79 1.08 -16.89 -6.59
C TYR A 79 1.35 -15.39 -6.78
N LEU A 80 0.79 -14.58 -5.90
CA LEU A 80 0.97 -13.13 -5.91
C LEU A 80 2.04 -12.71 -4.92
N GLN A 81 2.94 -11.83 -5.39
CA GLN A 81 3.98 -11.21 -4.58
C GLN A 81 3.39 -10.41 -3.42
N ARG A 82 3.99 -10.52 -2.22
CA ARG A 82 3.68 -9.65 -1.08
C ARG A 82 4.72 -8.54 -0.94
N TYR A 83 4.24 -7.36 -0.57
CA TYR A 83 5.04 -6.17 -0.34
C TYR A 83 4.83 -5.67 1.08
N HIS A 84 5.95 -5.38 1.75
CA HIS A 84 5.98 -4.55 2.93
C HIS A 84 6.19 -3.10 2.48
N SER A 85 5.13 -2.30 2.54
CA SER A 85 5.19 -0.93 2.02
C SER A 85 5.27 0.11 3.13
N LEU A 86 5.97 1.20 2.87
CA LEU A 86 6.17 2.34 3.77
C LEU A 86 5.80 3.63 3.05
N MET A 87 4.98 4.45 3.69
CA MET A 87 4.49 5.71 3.14
C MET A 87 4.67 6.86 4.13
N LEU A 88 5.14 8.02 3.66
CA LEU A 88 5.06 9.29 4.36
C LEU A 88 4.11 10.22 3.59
N VAL A 89 2.96 10.54 4.19
CA VAL A 89 1.92 11.35 3.55
C VAL A 89 1.54 12.56 4.41
N GLU A 90 1.26 13.68 3.76
CA GLU A 90 0.58 14.81 4.41
C GLU A 90 -0.91 14.49 4.47
N ALA A 91 -1.46 14.37 5.67
CA ALA A 91 -2.90 14.38 5.90
C ALA A 91 -3.42 15.80 5.67
N LYS A 92 -3.57 16.16 4.41
CA LYS A 92 -4.58 17.14 3.99
C LYS A 92 -5.91 16.39 3.91
N GLU A 93 -6.98 17.07 4.25
CA GLU A 93 -8.39 16.63 4.16
C GLU A 93 -8.79 16.05 2.78
N ASN A 94 -7.91 16.08 1.79
CA ASN A 94 -8.08 15.50 0.45
C ASN A 94 -6.87 14.64 0.10
N LEU A 95 -6.69 13.53 0.81
CA LEU A 95 -6.00 12.41 0.20
C LEU A 95 -6.86 11.96 -1.01
N PRO A 96 -6.28 11.53 -2.15
CA PRO A 96 -7.07 11.16 -3.34
C PRO A 96 -8.14 10.15 -2.95
N ALA A 97 -9.31 10.19 -3.60
CA ALA A 97 -10.56 9.55 -3.15
C ALA A 97 -10.43 8.12 -2.57
N GLY A 98 -9.43 7.34 -3.00
CA GLY A 98 -9.08 6.05 -2.41
C GLY A 98 -8.60 6.07 -0.95
N PHE A 99 -8.30 7.22 -0.34
CA PHE A 99 -7.87 7.38 1.07
C PHE A 99 -8.99 7.91 2.00
N VAL A 100 -10.18 8.16 1.46
CA VAL A 100 -11.33 8.60 2.24
C VAL A 100 -12.19 7.38 2.53
N LYS A 101 -12.36 7.08 3.82
CA LYS A 101 -13.17 5.98 4.35
C LYS A 101 -14.44 5.76 3.53
N SER A 102 -14.59 4.58 2.91
CA SER A 102 -15.91 4.05 2.60
C SER A 102 -16.40 3.26 3.82
N GLN A 103 -17.57 3.62 4.36
CA GLN A 103 -18.24 2.90 5.43
C GLN A 103 -18.90 1.62 4.88
N THR A 104 -18.12 0.73 4.29
CA THR A 104 -18.62 -0.51 3.71
C THR A 104 -18.18 -1.70 4.59
N PRO A 105 -19.06 -2.68 4.88
CA PRO A 105 -18.68 -3.89 5.62
C PRO A 105 -17.46 -4.57 4.98
N PRO A 106 -16.65 -5.32 5.76
CA PRO A 106 -15.42 -5.92 5.28
C PRO A 106 -15.77 -6.83 4.11
N ARG A 107 -15.44 -6.39 2.90
CA ARG A 107 -15.62 -7.24 1.72
C ARG A 107 -14.65 -8.40 1.93
N LEU A 108 -15.09 -9.63 1.69
CA LEU A 108 -14.16 -10.75 1.54
C LEU A 108 -13.05 -10.26 0.60
N ARG A 109 -11.79 -10.44 1.02
CA ARG A 109 -10.61 -9.97 0.27
C ARG A 109 -10.65 -10.60 -1.11
N THR A 110 -11.28 -9.90 -2.05
CA THR A 110 -11.36 -10.29 -3.44
C THR A 110 -10.06 -9.87 -4.11
N CYS A 111 -9.52 -10.68 -5.02
CA CYS A 111 -8.30 -10.36 -5.76
C CYS A 111 -8.51 -9.06 -6.54
N ARG A 112 -7.85 -7.98 -6.12
CA ARG A 112 -8.08 -6.65 -6.71
C ARG A 112 -7.49 -6.51 -8.12
N LEU A 113 -6.64 -7.47 -8.53
CA LEU A 113 -6.08 -7.57 -9.88
C LEU A 113 -7.17 -7.92 -10.91
N LYS A 114 -8.23 -8.62 -10.48
CA LYS A 114 -9.41 -8.85 -11.33
C LYS A 114 -10.36 -7.66 -11.37
N GLN A 115 -10.40 -6.81 -10.33
CA GLN A 115 -11.26 -5.62 -10.32
C GLN A 115 -10.85 -4.61 -11.41
N ASP A 116 -9.55 -4.41 -11.64
CA ASP A 116 -9.05 -3.56 -12.73
C ASP A 116 -9.27 -4.17 -14.13
N LYS A 117 -9.29 -5.50 -14.26
CA LYS A 117 -9.59 -6.16 -15.54
C LYS A 117 -11.08 -6.07 -15.92
N CYS A 118 -11.98 -5.96 -14.95
CA CYS A 118 -13.42 -5.86 -15.19
C CYS A 118 -13.88 -4.44 -15.60
N MET A 119 -13.16 -3.38 -15.22
CA MET A 119 -13.49 -2.00 -15.62
C MET A 119 -13.06 -1.66 -17.05
N ASN A 120 -12.19 -2.45 -17.67
CA ASN A 120 -11.67 -2.22 -19.02
C ASN A 120 -12.37 -3.07 -20.10
N HIS A 121 -13.54 -3.67 -19.80
CA HIS A 121 -14.33 -4.45 -20.75
C HIS A 121 -15.68 -3.81 -21.12
N GLU A 122 -15.86 -2.52 -20.86
CA GLU A 122 -17.02 -1.73 -21.34
C GLU A 122 -16.55 -0.55 -22.20
N GLU A 123 -15.78 -0.80 -23.26
CA GLU A 123 -15.74 0.10 -24.42
C GLU A 123 -15.14 -0.63 -25.63
N LYS A 124 -15.92 -1.52 -26.22
CA LYS A 124 -15.87 -1.87 -27.65
C LYS A 124 -17.12 -2.63 -28.01
N ASP A 125 -18.18 -1.87 -28.29
CA ASP A 125 -19.09 -2.08 -29.42
C ASP A 125 -19.72 -0.74 -29.80
#